data_AF-A0A1H3Q4C0-F1
#
_entry.id   AF-A0A1H3Q4C0-F1
#
_cell.length_a   1.000
_cell.length_b   1.000
_cell.length_c   1.000
_cell.angle_alpha   90.00
_cell.angle_beta   90.00
_cell.angle_gamma   90.00
#
_symmetry.space_group_name_H-M   'P 1'
#
loop_
_entity.id
_entity.type
_entity.pdbx_description
1 polymer ?
#
loop_
_entity_poly.entity_id
_entity_poly.type
_entity_poly.pdbx_seq_one_letter_code
_entity_poly.pdbx_strand_id
1 'polypeptide(L)'
;MTSNKEPRDLNRDPITGTPGAHPVGVGVGGLGGAAAGMVLGALGGPIGMLIGGGIGAIAGASAGKGVAEKIDPTGEAGYWREEYSRRPYYDPKYDYDRDYGPAYAYGAAARSNLRDRAWDHSTEAELERDWAQARGQSQLEWSDARAAVHDSWGRADRTYRTYEATDRYHQSRFDQAPYRDADAQYADYQPAYRLGTQARHQHTDREWDDRLETELGQRWNHVKGESRLGWDEAKGAAKDAWHSVERALPGDADKDGR
;
A
#
# COMPACT_ATOMS: atom_id res chain seq x y z
N MET A 1 51.30 -31.85 7.93
CA MET A 1 51.87 -30.49 7.82
C MET A 1 50.71 -29.53 7.64
N THR A 2 50.58 -28.61 8.60
CA THR A 2 49.60 -27.54 8.72
C THR A 2 49.80 -26.49 7.62
N SER A 3 48.75 -26.06 6.93
CA SER A 3 48.80 -24.81 6.15
C SER A 3 48.06 -23.71 6.90
N ASN A 4 48.85 -22.70 7.24
CA ASN A 4 48.55 -21.54 8.06
C ASN A 4 47.52 -20.62 7.37
N LYS A 5 46.60 -20.05 8.15
CA LYS A 5 45.76 -18.91 7.73
C LYS A 5 46.55 -17.63 8.01
N GLU A 6 46.69 -16.76 7.01
CA GLU A 6 46.88 -15.33 7.25
C GLU A 6 45.82 -14.53 6.49
N PRO A 7 45.15 -13.55 7.15
CA PRO A 7 44.14 -12.70 6.55
C PRO A 7 44.78 -11.49 5.86
N ARG A 8 44.34 -11.17 4.65
CA ARG A 8 44.57 -9.86 4.02
C ARG A 8 43.22 -9.36 3.54
N ASP A 9 42.86 -8.09 3.58
CA ASP A 9 43.24 -6.92 4.35
C ASP A 9 42.06 -5.99 4.01
N LEU A 10 41.21 -5.69 5.00
CA LEU A 10 40.04 -4.85 4.77
C LEU A 10 40.52 -3.41 4.89
N ASN A 11 40.36 -2.64 3.81
CA ASN A 11 40.64 -1.21 3.72
C ASN A 11 40.06 -0.47 4.94
N ARG A 12 40.90 -0.19 5.95
CA ARG A 12 40.55 0.39 7.25
C ARG A 12 40.84 1.88 7.23
N ASP A 13 39.90 2.67 7.75
CA ASP A 13 40.11 4.10 7.99
C ASP A 13 41.13 4.31 9.13
N PRO A 14 42.15 5.18 8.95
CA PRO A 14 43.24 5.37 9.92
C PRO A 14 42.88 5.99 11.27
N ILE A 15 41.66 6.47 11.53
CA ILE A 15 41.36 7.22 12.78
C ILE A 15 40.45 6.48 13.77
N THR A 16 39.56 5.57 13.35
CA THR A 16 38.56 4.97 14.27
C THR A 16 38.50 3.43 14.29
N GLY A 17 39.13 2.72 13.35
CA GLY A 17 39.30 1.27 13.41
C GLY A 17 38.01 0.41 13.42
N THR A 18 36.84 0.96 13.13
CA THR A 18 35.58 0.19 13.03
C THR A 18 35.43 -0.47 11.65
N PRO A 19 35.01 -1.76 11.58
CA PRO A 19 34.58 -2.38 10.34
C PRO A 19 33.37 -1.66 9.75
N GLY A 20 33.36 -1.43 8.44
CA GLY A 20 32.22 -0.85 7.73
C GLY A 20 30.92 -1.60 8.04
N ALA A 21 29.90 -0.86 8.44
CA ALA A 21 28.61 -1.41 8.82
C ALA A 21 27.88 -2.00 7.59
N HIS A 22 27.97 -3.32 7.45
CA HIS A 22 27.00 -4.13 6.72
C HIS A 22 26.31 -5.04 7.74
N PRO A 23 25.00 -4.92 7.98
CA PRO A 23 24.30 -5.86 8.85
C PRO A 23 24.20 -7.22 8.16
N VAL A 24 25.06 -8.13 8.58
CA VAL A 24 24.96 -9.57 8.32
C VAL A 24 24.12 -10.19 9.45
N GLY A 25 22.93 -10.66 9.09
CA GLY A 25 22.29 -11.90 9.54
C GLY A 25 22.00 -12.16 11.02
N VAL A 26 20.72 -12.33 11.35
CA VAL A 26 20.29 -13.42 12.25
C VAL A 26 19.09 -14.13 11.62
N GLY A 27 19.31 -15.37 11.21
CA GLY A 27 18.29 -16.41 11.12
C GLY A 27 18.81 -17.63 11.87
N VAL A 28 17.95 -18.34 12.61
CA VAL A 28 18.17 -19.71 13.05
C VAL A 28 16.83 -20.46 13.08
N GLY A 29 16.74 -21.51 12.25
CA GLY A 29 15.72 -22.57 12.22
C GLY A 29 14.90 -22.58 10.93
N GLY A 30 14.92 -23.56 10.03
CA GLY A 30 15.71 -24.78 9.84
C GLY A 30 15.28 -25.46 8.53
N LEU A 31 16.26 -25.75 7.65
CA LEU A 31 16.26 -26.71 6.53
C LEU A 31 15.04 -26.79 5.57
N GLY A 32 15.11 -26.04 4.46
CA GLY A 32 14.56 -26.46 3.15
C GLY A 32 13.43 -25.60 2.56
N GLY A 33 13.76 -24.71 1.61
CA GLY A 33 12.81 -24.09 0.68
C GLY A 33 12.72 -22.56 0.73
N ALA A 34 12.95 -21.93 -0.44
CA ALA A 34 12.72 -20.53 -0.83
C ALA A 34 12.42 -19.48 0.28
N ALA A 35 13.45 -18.75 0.73
CA ALA A 35 13.29 -17.49 1.44
C ALA A 35 13.37 -16.33 0.45
N ALA A 36 12.22 -15.85 -0.04
CA ALA A 36 12.14 -14.67 -0.91
C ALA A 36 11.12 -13.66 -0.37
N GLY A 37 11.63 -12.52 0.11
CA GLY A 37 10.90 -11.24 0.16
C GLY A 37 10.40 -10.76 1.52
N MET A 38 11.29 -10.29 2.40
CA MET A 38 10.92 -9.31 3.43
C MET A 38 11.99 -8.23 3.48
N VAL A 39 11.72 -7.08 2.87
CA VAL A 39 12.55 -5.87 3.03
C VAL A 39 11.64 -4.65 3.17
N LEU A 40 11.72 -4.04 4.37
CA LEU A 40 11.33 -2.69 4.82
C LEU A 40 9.94 -2.43 5.42
N GLY A 41 9.96 -1.96 6.68
CA GLY A 41 8.83 -1.42 7.44
C GLY A 41 9.09 -1.24 8.96
N ALA A 42 10.27 -0.81 9.40
CA ALA A 42 10.59 -0.67 10.84
C ALA A 42 10.71 0.80 11.25
N LEU A 43 9.62 1.57 11.28
CA LEU A 43 9.61 2.90 11.91
C LEU A 43 8.32 3.25 12.70
N GLY A 44 7.38 2.34 12.89
CA GLY A 44 6.12 2.63 13.59
C GLY A 44 5.47 1.43 14.27
N GLY A 45 6.10 0.85 15.29
CA GLY A 45 5.52 -0.22 16.11
C GLY A 45 5.15 -1.51 15.33
N PRO A 46 4.48 -2.49 15.98
CA PRO A 46 4.13 -3.78 15.36
C PRO A 46 3.21 -3.66 14.12
N ILE A 47 2.59 -2.50 13.90
CA ILE A 47 1.71 -2.22 12.76
C ILE A 47 2.51 -1.81 11.51
N GLY A 48 3.72 -1.27 11.68
CA GLY A 48 4.58 -0.86 10.56
C GLY A 48 5.12 -2.01 9.70
N MET A 49 4.96 -3.26 10.16
CA MET A 49 5.56 -4.44 9.50
C MET A 49 4.82 -4.92 8.25
N LEU A 50 3.60 -4.45 7.96
CA LEU A 50 2.72 -5.21 7.08
C LEU A 50 2.53 -4.72 5.64
N ILE A 51 3.04 -3.56 5.21
CA ILE A 51 2.74 -3.10 3.85
C ILE A 51 3.95 -2.47 3.18
N GLY A 52 4.74 -3.33 2.54
CA GLY A 52 5.92 -2.93 1.76
C GLY A 52 6.63 -4.05 1.01
N GLY A 53 6.47 -5.31 1.41
CA GLY A 53 7.12 -6.45 0.75
C GLY A 53 6.18 -7.65 0.65
N GLY A 54 6.03 -8.14 -0.58
CA GLY A 54 5.54 -9.47 -0.95
C GLY A 54 4.52 -10.16 -0.04
N ILE A 55 3.31 -10.41 -0.56
CA ILE A 55 2.69 -11.69 -0.28
C ILE A 55 3.70 -12.74 -0.75
N GLY A 56 4.33 -13.43 0.19
CA GLY A 56 5.29 -14.48 -0.09
C GLY A 56 4.65 -15.51 -1.00
N ALA A 57 5.23 -15.68 -2.19
CA ALA A 57 5.04 -16.83 -3.07
C ALA A 57 3.60 -17.22 -3.45
N ILE A 58 2.88 -16.37 -4.20
CA ILE A 58 1.96 -16.93 -5.21
C ILE A 58 2.84 -17.34 -6.40
N ALA A 59 3.17 -18.63 -6.45
CA ALA A 59 3.89 -19.23 -7.56
C ALA A 59 3.04 -19.12 -8.85
N GLY A 60 3.45 -18.25 -9.78
CA GLY A 60 2.84 -18.12 -11.10
C GLY A 60 3.66 -17.20 -11.99
N ALA A 61 4.52 -17.78 -12.83
CA ALA A 61 5.46 -17.08 -13.69
C ALA A 61 4.75 -16.39 -14.87
N SER A 62 4.96 -15.07 -15.06
CA SER A 62 5.36 -14.46 -16.34
C SER A 62 5.37 -12.93 -16.25
N ALA A 63 6.52 -12.35 -16.62
CA ALA A 63 6.74 -11.02 -17.19
C ALA A 63 5.72 -9.88 -16.94
N GLY A 64 6.18 -8.83 -16.25
CA GLY A 64 5.58 -7.50 -16.33
C GLY A 64 6.18 -6.56 -15.29
N LYS A 65 7.07 -5.64 -15.71
CA LYS A 65 7.46 -4.49 -14.88
C LYS A 65 6.21 -3.63 -14.64
N GLY A 66 5.61 -3.75 -13.47
CA GLY A 66 4.64 -2.81 -12.95
C GLY A 66 4.85 -2.73 -11.46
N VAL A 67 5.44 -1.64 -10.98
CA VAL A 67 5.42 -1.31 -9.55
C VAL A 67 3.96 -1.40 -9.12
N ALA A 68 3.64 -2.30 -8.20
CA ALA A 68 2.29 -2.41 -7.71
C ALA A 68 1.86 -1.03 -7.21
N GLU A 69 0.81 -0.49 -7.82
CA GLU A 69 0.19 0.74 -7.38
C GLU A 69 -0.18 0.56 -5.91
N LYS A 70 0.44 1.33 -5.02
CA LYS A 70 0.29 1.15 -3.58
C LYS A 70 -0.88 2.00 -3.10
N ILE A 71 -1.88 1.37 -2.49
CA ILE A 71 -2.82 2.09 -1.61
C ILE A 71 -2.02 2.62 -0.42
N ASP A 72 -2.32 3.84 0.04
CA ASP A 72 -1.76 4.43 1.25
C ASP A 72 -2.01 3.49 2.45
N PRO A 73 -0.97 2.76 2.92
CA PRO A 73 -1.14 1.75 3.95
C PRO A 73 -1.55 2.34 5.30
N THR A 74 -1.07 3.56 5.56
CA THR A 74 -1.30 4.29 6.80
C THR A 74 -2.76 4.74 6.88
N GLY A 75 -3.28 5.28 5.77
CA GLY A 75 -4.68 5.67 5.66
C GLY A 75 -5.65 4.51 5.83
N GLU A 76 -5.38 3.36 5.19
CA GLU A 76 -6.21 2.16 5.35
C GLU A 76 -6.17 1.61 6.76
N ALA A 77 -4.98 1.52 7.39
CA ALA A 77 -4.86 1.05 8.76
C ALA A 77 -5.58 1.98 9.76
N GLY A 78 -5.58 3.29 9.53
CA GLY A 78 -6.37 4.24 10.32
C GLY A 78 -7.87 4.00 10.19
N TYR A 79 -8.37 3.91 8.95
CA TYR A 79 -9.78 3.63 8.67
C TYR A 79 -10.25 2.33 9.34
N TRP A 80 -9.52 1.24 9.15
CA TRP A 80 -9.92 -0.05 9.72
C TRP A 80 -9.84 -0.07 11.25
N ARG A 81 -8.90 0.64 11.87
CA ARG A 81 -8.82 0.76 13.34
C ARG A 81 -10.05 1.45 13.91
N GLU A 82 -10.63 2.41 13.20
CA GLU A 82 -11.83 3.12 13.63
C GLU A 82 -13.11 2.32 13.35
N GLU A 83 -13.12 1.57 12.25
CA GLU A 83 -14.33 0.92 11.74
C GLU A 83 -14.51 -0.54 12.18
N TYR A 84 -13.45 -1.28 12.52
CA TYR A 84 -13.54 -2.74 12.69
C TYR A 84 -14.58 -3.16 13.74
N SER A 85 -14.70 -2.42 14.84
CA SER A 85 -15.64 -2.71 15.92
C SER A 85 -17.10 -2.44 15.58
N ARG A 86 -17.36 -1.73 14.47
CA ARG A 86 -18.70 -1.43 13.93
C ARG A 86 -19.15 -2.46 12.90
N ARG A 87 -18.27 -3.38 12.51
CA ARG A 87 -18.56 -4.37 11.47
C ARG A 87 -19.46 -5.49 12.01
N PRO A 88 -20.35 -6.05 11.19
CA PRO A 88 -21.27 -7.10 11.63
C PRO A 88 -20.57 -8.40 12.03
N TYR A 89 -19.32 -8.59 11.61
CA TYR A 89 -18.47 -9.72 11.95
C TYR A 89 -17.51 -9.45 13.12
N TYR A 90 -17.65 -8.31 13.81
CA TYR A 90 -16.83 -8.00 14.98
C TYR A 90 -17.16 -8.95 16.13
N ASP A 91 -16.12 -9.63 16.61
CA ASP A 91 -16.11 -10.38 17.85
C ASP A 91 -15.24 -9.67 18.89
N PRO A 92 -15.78 -9.34 20.08
CA PRO A 92 -15.02 -8.69 21.16
C PRO A 92 -13.91 -9.55 21.77
N LYS A 93 -13.79 -10.84 21.42
CA LYS A 93 -12.65 -11.68 21.81
C LYS A 93 -11.33 -11.24 21.14
N TYR A 94 -11.42 -10.50 20.03
CA TYR A 94 -10.30 -10.15 19.17
C TYR A 94 -10.07 -8.64 19.13
N ASP A 95 -8.81 -8.25 19.11
CA ASP A 95 -8.41 -6.84 19.04
C ASP A 95 -7.91 -6.46 17.65
N TYR A 96 -7.88 -5.16 17.37
CA TYR A 96 -7.42 -4.67 16.08
C TYR A 96 -5.95 -4.98 15.83
N ASP A 97 -5.08 -4.73 16.80
CA ASP A 97 -3.64 -4.71 16.59
C ASP A 97 -3.07 -6.10 16.34
N ARG A 98 -3.56 -7.10 17.07
CA ARG A 98 -3.13 -8.49 16.92
C ARG A 98 -3.93 -9.25 15.87
N ASP A 99 -5.25 -9.07 15.84
CA ASP A 99 -6.13 -10.04 15.19
C ASP A 99 -6.71 -9.53 13.86
N TYR A 100 -7.45 -8.41 13.87
CA TYR A 100 -8.11 -7.90 12.66
C TYR A 100 -7.18 -7.13 11.71
N GLY A 101 -6.18 -6.41 12.22
CA GLY A 101 -5.22 -5.65 11.43
C GLY A 101 -4.53 -6.49 10.36
N PRO A 102 -3.98 -7.67 10.70
CA PRO A 102 -3.44 -8.62 9.72
C PRO A 102 -4.44 -9.07 8.66
N ALA A 103 -5.72 -9.30 9.02
CA ALA A 103 -6.74 -9.73 8.06
C ALA A 103 -7.09 -8.62 7.05
N TYR A 104 -7.22 -7.38 7.51
CA TYR A 104 -7.45 -6.24 6.62
C TYR A 104 -6.24 -5.98 5.72
N ALA A 105 -5.02 -6.02 6.26
CA ALA A 105 -3.81 -5.88 5.46
C ALA A 105 -3.70 -6.96 4.39
N TYR A 106 -4.04 -8.21 4.75
CA TYR A 106 -4.04 -9.34 3.82
C TYR A 106 -5.04 -9.16 2.68
N GLY A 107 -6.28 -8.75 2.96
CA GLY A 107 -7.30 -8.49 1.93
C GLY A 107 -6.90 -7.38 0.95
N ALA A 108 -6.34 -6.27 1.45
CA ALA A 108 -5.88 -5.16 0.63
C ALA A 108 -4.67 -5.55 -0.24
N ALA A 109 -3.70 -6.27 0.36
CA ALA A 109 -2.53 -6.76 -0.36
C ALA A 109 -2.93 -7.76 -1.46
N ALA A 110 -3.88 -8.65 -1.16
CA ALA A 110 -4.37 -9.64 -2.09
C ALA A 110 -5.06 -8.98 -3.29
N ARG A 111 -5.94 -7.99 -3.05
CA ARG A 111 -6.59 -7.24 -4.14
C ARG A 111 -5.57 -6.48 -4.99
N SER A 112 -4.55 -5.92 -4.34
CA SER A 112 -3.47 -5.24 -5.04
C SER A 112 -2.78 -6.23 -5.99
N ASN A 113 -2.32 -7.37 -5.51
CA ASN A 113 -1.55 -8.33 -6.31
C ASN A 113 -2.36 -9.03 -7.40
N LEU A 114 -3.64 -9.32 -7.13
CA LEU A 114 -4.50 -10.08 -8.03
C LEU A 114 -5.23 -9.22 -9.06
N ARG A 115 -5.01 -7.88 -9.05
CA ARG A 115 -5.45 -6.90 -10.05
C ARG A 115 -6.91 -7.11 -10.47
N ASP A 116 -7.17 -7.55 -11.70
CA ASP A 116 -8.51 -7.63 -12.28
C ASP A 116 -9.32 -8.87 -11.84
N ARG A 117 -8.72 -9.76 -11.04
CA ARG A 117 -9.46 -10.92 -10.52
C ARG A 117 -10.59 -10.46 -9.60
N ALA A 118 -11.76 -11.05 -9.81
CA ALA A 118 -12.88 -10.87 -8.93
C ALA A 118 -12.67 -11.63 -7.61
N TRP A 119 -13.39 -11.21 -6.57
CA TRP A 119 -13.64 -12.09 -5.45
C TRP A 119 -14.62 -13.18 -5.91
N ASP A 120 -14.08 -14.38 -6.16
CA ASP A 120 -14.83 -15.56 -6.49
C ASP A 120 -14.41 -16.73 -5.59
N HIS A 121 -15.06 -17.88 -5.74
CA HIS A 121 -14.78 -19.05 -4.92
C HIS A 121 -13.33 -19.55 -5.05
N SER A 122 -12.70 -19.38 -6.22
CA SER A 122 -11.32 -19.81 -6.45
C SER A 122 -10.31 -18.88 -5.79
N THR A 123 -10.54 -17.57 -5.87
CA THR A 123 -9.76 -16.54 -5.19
C THR A 123 -9.88 -16.70 -3.68
N GLU A 124 -11.09 -16.89 -3.18
CA GLU A 124 -11.33 -17.09 -1.76
C GLU A 124 -10.62 -18.35 -1.23
N ALA A 125 -10.75 -19.48 -1.93
CA ALA A 125 -10.09 -20.72 -1.56
C ALA A 125 -8.56 -20.61 -1.59
N GLU A 126 -7.99 -19.77 -2.47
CA GLU A 126 -6.56 -19.46 -2.49
C GLU A 126 -6.15 -18.68 -1.25
N LEU A 127 -6.89 -17.61 -0.93
CA LEU A 127 -6.61 -16.80 0.24
C LEU A 127 -6.76 -17.58 1.56
N GLU A 128 -7.73 -18.49 1.62
CA GLU A 128 -7.94 -19.42 2.74
C GLU A 128 -6.71 -20.29 3.00
N ARG A 129 -6.19 -20.94 1.95
CA ARG A 129 -5.04 -21.85 2.06
C ARG A 129 -3.80 -21.14 2.59
N ASP A 130 -3.62 -19.89 2.20
CA ASP A 130 -2.42 -19.13 2.52
C ASP A 130 -2.55 -18.32 3.83
N TRP A 131 -3.78 -18.17 4.36
CA TRP A 131 -4.05 -17.37 5.56
C TRP A 131 -3.25 -17.83 6.78
N ALA A 132 -3.10 -19.14 7.00
CA ALA A 132 -2.35 -19.67 8.14
C ALA A 132 -0.87 -19.20 8.16
N GLN A 133 -0.30 -18.93 6.98
CA GLN A 133 1.07 -18.44 6.82
C GLN A 133 1.12 -16.91 6.89
N ALA A 134 0.09 -16.23 6.37
CA ALA A 134 0.01 -14.78 6.32
C ALA A 134 -0.41 -14.10 7.64
N ARG A 135 -1.18 -14.79 8.50
CA ARG A 135 -1.82 -14.23 9.70
C ARG A 135 -0.86 -13.79 10.81
N GLY A 136 0.41 -14.20 10.76
CA GLY A 136 1.41 -13.87 11.77
C GLY A 136 0.97 -14.28 13.18
N GLN A 137 0.84 -13.31 14.09
CA GLN A 137 0.40 -13.53 15.48
C GLN A 137 -1.13 -13.50 15.68
N SER A 138 -1.90 -13.20 14.63
CA SER A 138 -3.36 -13.15 14.71
C SER A 138 -3.93 -14.48 15.17
N GLN A 139 -4.94 -14.43 16.02
CA GLN A 139 -5.69 -15.59 16.52
C GLN A 139 -6.91 -15.92 15.64
N LEU A 140 -7.18 -15.15 14.58
CA LEU A 140 -8.29 -15.41 13.68
C LEU A 140 -8.03 -16.65 12.82
N GLU A 141 -8.85 -17.67 12.98
CA GLU A 141 -8.98 -18.71 11.95
C GLU A 141 -9.59 -18.12 10.68
N TRP A 142 -9.45 -18.81 9.54
CA TRP A 142 -9.98 -18.32 8.27
C TRP A 142 -11.48 -18.01 8.36
N SER A 143 -12.27 -18.85 9.05
CA SER A 143 -13.71 -18.62 9.25
C SER A 143 -14.02 -17.24 9.86
N ASP A 144 -13.16 -16.76 10.75
CA ASP A 144 -13.32 -15.50 11.48
C ASP A 144 -12.67 -14.34 10.72
N ALA A 145 -11.56 -14.60 10.02
CA ALA A 145 -10.84 -13.59 9.22
C ALA A 145 -11.51 -13.28 7.87
N ARG A 146 -12.19 -14.26 7.26
CA ARG A 146 -12.74 -14.20 5.89
C ARG A 146 -13.52 -12.91 5.63
N ALA A 147 -14.39 -12.53 6.56
CA ALA A 147 -15.23 -11.35 6.41
C ALA A 147 -14.41 -10.05 6.39
N ALA A 148 -13.41 -9.92 7.28
CA ALA A 148 -12.49 -8.79 7.32
C ALA A 148 -11.59 -8.72 6.07
N VAL A 149 -11.08 -9.87 5.61
CA VAL A 149 -10.29 -9.99 4.37
C VAL A 149 -11.13 -9.55 3.17
N HIS A 150 -12.37 -10.03 3.05
CA HIS A 150 -13.28 -9.68 1.95
C HIS A 150 -13.68 -8.20 1.98
N ASP A 151 -13.95 -7.64 3.15
CA ASP A 151 -14.33 -6.23 3.30
C ASP A 151 -13.17 -5.29 2.88
N SER A 152 -11.95 -5.61 3.31
CA SER A 152 -10.74 -4.89 2.86
C SER A 152 -10.47 -5.07 1.38
N TRP A 153 -10.61 -6.28 0.84
CA TRP A 153 -10.53 -6.52 -0.60
C TRP A 153 -11.52 -5.65 -1.37
N GLY A 154 -12.79 -5.64 -0.98
CA GLY A 154 -13.85 -4.90 -1.65
C GLY A 154 -13.65 -3.38 -1.55
N ARG A 155 -13.13 -2.89 -0.42
CA ARG A 155 -12.73 -1.49 -0.29
C ARG A 155 -11.57 -1.15 -1.21
N ALA A 156 -10.50 -1.95 -1.21
CA ALA A 156 -9.36 -1.77 -2.09
C ALA A 156 -9.78 -1.81 -3.57
N ASP A 157 -10.66 -2.73 -3.95
CA ASP A 157 -11.19 -2.88 -5.31
C ASP A 157 -11.91 -1.62 -5.79
N ARG A 158 -12.79 -1.05 -4.93
CA ARG A 158 -13.45 0.24 -5.22
C ARG A 158 -12.43 1.36 -5.40
N THR A 159 -11.48 1.49 -4.46
CA THR A 159 -10.43 2.51 -4.54
C THR A 159 -9.60 2.40 -5.82
N TYR A 160 -9.22 1.18 -6.23
CA TYR A 160 -8.48 0.95 -7.47
C TYR A 160 -9.29 1.35 -8.70
N ARG A 161 -10.58 0.98 -8.79
CA ARG A 161 -11.43 1.37 -9.91
C ARG A 161 -11.60 2.89 -9.99
N THR A 162 -11.79 3.55 -8.85
CA THR A 162 -11.84 5.01 -8.76
C THR A 162 -10.55 5.62 -9.30
N TYR A 163 -9.39 5.18 -8.80
CA TYR A 163 -8.10 5.68 -9.25
C TYR A 163 -7.84 5.40 -10.73
N GLU A 164 -8.17 4.23 -11.23
CA GLU A 164 -8.00 3.90 -12.64
C GLU A 164 -8.84 4.82 -13.55
N ALA A 165 -10.10 5.07 -13.18
CA ALA A 165 -10.97 5.99 -13.91
C ALA A 165 -10.44 7.43 -13.88
N THR A 166 -10.06 7.93 -12.71
CA THR A 166 -9.50 9.28 -12.58
C THR A 166 -8.14 9.41 -13.27
N ASP A 167 -7.31 8.37 -13.23
CA ASP A 167 -6.00 8.37 -13.85
C ASP A 167 -6.14 8.44 -15.37
N ARG A 168 -7.02 7.62 -15.96
CA ARG A 168 -7.34 7.72 -17.39
C ARG A 168 -7.84 9.12 -17.77
N TYR A 169 -8.70 9.72 -16.94
CA TYR A 169 -9.23 11.07 -17.17
C TYR A 169 -8.13 12.14 -17.15
N HIS A 170 -7.23 12.11 -16.16
CA HIS A 170 -6.19 13.13 -16.01
C HIS A 170 -5.02 12.89 -16.95
N GLN A 171 -4.62 11.64 -17.19
CA GLN A 171 -3.55 11.29 -18.12
C GLN A 171 -3.87 11.78 -19.54
N SER A 172 -5.12 11.63 -20.00
CA SER A 172 -5.50 12.09 -21.34
C SER A 172 -5.51 13.62 -21.50
N ARG A 173 -5.51 14.36 -20.39
CA ARG A 173 -5.54 15.83 -20.34
C ARG A 173 -4.25 16.42 -19.80
N PHE A 174 -3.31 15.58 -19.38
CA PHE A 174 -2.13 16.01 -18.65
C PHE A 174 -1.32 17.03 -19.44
N ASP A 175 -1.14 16.84 -20.75
CA ASP A 175 -0.38 17.75 -21.59
C ASP A 175 -0.91 19.20 -21.62
N GLN A 176 -2.19 19.39 -21.28
CA GLN A 176 -2.88 20.68 -21.24
C GLN A 176 -2.99 21.26 -19.82
N ALA A 177 -2.52 20.54 -18.80
CA ALA A 177 -2.62 20.96 -17.41
C ALA A 177 -1.78 22.23 -17.17
N PRO A 178 -2.36 23.32 -16.65
CA PRO A 178 -1.67 24.60 -16.51
C PRO A 178 -0.63 24.61 -15.37
N TYR A 179 -0.66 23.60 -14.49
CA TYR A 179 0.23 23.44 -13.35
C TYR A 179 1.37 22.46 -13.60
N ARG A 180 1.46 21.86 -14.79
CA ARG A 180 2.53 20.92 -15.09
C ARG A 180 3.82 21.65 -15.46
N ASP A 181 4.94 21.10 -15.02
CA ASP A 181 6.23 21.48 -15.58
C ASP A 181 6.40 20.87 -16.99
N ALA A 182 7.11 21.59 -17.86
CA ALA A 182 7.26 21.20 -19.26
C ALA A 182 7.89 19.81 -19.45
N ASP A 183 8.86 19.48 -18.59
CA ASP A 183 9.63 18.23 -18.63
C ASP A 183 9.08 17.13 -17.71
N ALA A 184 8.00 17.42 -16.97
CA ALA A 184 7.42 16.47 -16.04
C ALA A 184 6.56 15.43 -16.75
N GLN A 185 6.55 14.22 -16.21
CA GLN A 185 5.73 13.12 -16.71
C GLN A 185 4.47 12.98 -15.86
N TYR A 186 3.42 12.39 -16.42
CA TYR A 186 2.19 12.12 -15.68
C TYR A 186 2.45 11.35 -14.37
N ALA A 187 3.39 10.41 -14.40
CA ALA A 187 3.79 9.63 -13.23
C ALA A 187 4.32 10.49 -12.05
N ASP A 188 4.90 11.67 -12.32
CA ASP A 188 5.33 12.59 -11.27
C ASP A 188 4.12 13.19 -10.52
N TYR A 189 3.00 13.41 -11.21
CA TYR A 189 1.77 14.01 -10.66
C TYR A 189 0.69 12.99 -10.26
N GLN A 190 0.79 11.74 -10.72
CA GLN A 190 -0.20 10.69 -10.46
C GLN A 190 -0.55 10.55 -8.97
N PRO A 191 0.41 10.54 -8.01
CA PRO A 191 0.06 10.44 -6.60
C PRO A 191 -0.74 11.66 -6.10
N ALA A 192 -0.54 12.83 -6.69
CA ALA A 192 -1.23 14.06 -6.30
C ALA A 192 -2.69 14.05 -6.76
N TYR A 193 -2.95 13.58 -8.00
CA TYR A 193 -4.32 13.35 -8.46
C TYR A 193 -5.06 12.37 -7.53
N ARG A 194 -4.44 11.23 -7.20
CA ARG A 194 -5.04 10.23 -6.31
C ARG A 194 -5.30 10.78 -4.90
N LEU A 195 -4.40 11.61 -4.37
CA LEU A 195 -4.58 12.29 -3.10
C LEU A 195 -5.79 13.24 -3.14
N GLY A 196 -5.92 14.05 -4.19
CA GLY A 196 -7.06 14.94 -4.41
C GLY A 196 -8.39 14.20 -4.54
N THR A 197 -8.40 13.12 -5.34
CA THR A 197 -9.56 12.23 -5.50
C THR A 197 -9.98 11.60 -4.19
N GLN A 198 -9.03 11.06 -3.42
CA GLN A 198 -9.30 10.46 -2.13
C GLN A 198 -9.89 11.48 -1.15
N ALA A 199 -9.31 12.68 -1.09
CA ALA A 199 -9.77 13.74 -0.23
C ALA A 199 -11.22 14.12 -0.57
N ARG A 200 -11.58 14.23 -1.86
CA ARG A 200 -12.95 14.56 -2.28
C ARG A 200 -13.96 13.50 -1.83
N HIS A 201 -13.59 12.22 -1.90
CA HIS A 201 -14.44 11.12 -1.41
C HIS A 201 -14.59 11.10 0.13
N GLN A 202 -13.56 11.52 0.86
CA GLN A 202 -13.60 11.61 2.32
C GLN A 202 -14.40 12.82 2.81
N HIS A 203 -14.50 13.86 1.97
CA HIS A 203 -15.03 15.17 2.34
C HIS A 203 -16.01 15.70 1.28
N THR A 204 -17.09 14.97 1.05
CA THR A 204 -18.09 15.28 0.01
C THR A 204 -18.71 16.68 0.17
N ASP A 205 -18.90 17.14 1.40
CA ASP A 205 -19.55 18.43 1.70
C ASP A 205 -18.56 19.56 1.99
N ARG A 206 -17.25 19.30 1.91
CA ARG A 206 -16.23 20.31 2.15
C ARG A 206 -15.86 21.01 0.84
N GLU A 207 -15.45 22.27 0.94
CA GLU A 207 -14.81 23.00 -0.16
C GLU A 207 -13.29 22.85 -0.09
N TRP A 208 -12.60 23.20 -1.18
CA TRP A 208 -11.13 23.34 -1.13
C TRP A 208 -10.77 24.65 -0.42
N ASP A 209 -10.36 24.55 0.84
CA ASP A 209 -9.89 25.68 1.66
C ASP A 209 -8.39 25.55 2.01
N ASP A 210 -7.79 26.64 2.50
CA ASP A 210 -6.36 26.68 2.86
C ASP A 210 -5.99 25.64 3.92
N ARG A 211 -6.95 25.30 4.79
CA ARG A 211 -6.76 24.29 5.83
C ARG A 211 -6.65 22.90 5.21
N LEU A 212 -7.52 22.55 4.28
CA LEU A 212 -7.49 21.29 3.55
C LEU A 212 -6.21 21.19 2.74
N GLU A 213 -5.83 22.26 2.02
CA GLU A 213 -4.58 22.29 1.26
C GLU A 213 -3.37 22.04 2.17
N THR A 214 -3.36 22.62 3.37
CA THR A 214 -2.31 22.39 4.38
C THR A 214 -2.30 20.94 4.88
N GLU A 215 -3.47 20.38 5.19
CA GLU A 215 -3.63 18.98 5.62
C GLU A 215 -3.15 18.01 4.53
N LEU A 216 -3.50 18.25 3.27
CA LEU A 216 -3.05 17.45 2.13
C LEU A 216 -1.55 17.62 1.88
N GLY A 217 -0.98 18.81 2.08
CA GLY A 217 0.46 19.04 1.98
C GLY A 217 1.27 18.29 3.04
N GLN A 218 0.75 18.16 4.26
CA GLN A 218 1.38 17.31 5.28
C GLN A 218 1.31 15.84 4.87
N ARG A 219 0.16 15.39 4.37
CA ARG A 219 -0.06 14.02 3.92
C ARG A 219 0.79 13.67 2.70
N TRP A 220 1.03 14.62 1.79
CA TRP A 220 1.83 14.44 0.58
C TRP A 220 3.18 13.78 0.86
N ASN A 221 3.88 14.20 1.92
CA ASN A 221 5.18 13.65 2.30
C ASN A 221 5.16 12.15 2.61
N HIS A 222 3.99 11.61 2.97
CA HIS A 222 3.80 10.20 3.29
C HIS A 222 3.29 9.39 2.09
N VAL A 223 2.60 10.02 1.14
CA VAL A 223 1.92 9.32 0.04
C VAL A 223 2.57 9.52 -1.33
N LYS A 224 3.52 10.45 -1.47
CA LYS A 224 4.14 10.80 -2.77
C LYS A 224 4.95 9.65 -3.40
N GLY A 225 5.37 8.65 -2.63
CA GLY A 225 6.11 7.50 -3.12
C GLY A 225 7.35 7.90 -3.93
N GLU A 226 7.44 7.43 -5.17
CA GLU A 226 8.54 7.74 -6.11
C GLU A 226 8.40 9.09 -6.81
N SER A 227 7.32 9.86 -6.55
CA SER A 227 7.16 11.19 -7.14
C SER A 227 8.30 12.11 -6.71
N ARG A 228 8.85 12.82 -7.69
CA ARG A 228 9.95 13.76 -7.46
C ARG A 228 9.46 15.12 -6.96
N LEU A 229 8.15 15.39 -7.02
CA LEU A 229 7.57 16.71 -6.79
C LEU A 229 7.47 17.09 -5.30
N GLY A 230 7.78 18.34 -4.99
CA GLY A 230 7.36 18.99 -3.76
C GLY A 230 5.85 19.25 -3.72
N TRP A 231 5.31 19.58 -2.55
CA TRP A 231 3.87 19.86 -2.43
C TRP A 231 3.44 21.06 -3.28
N ASP A 232 4.26 22.11 -3.35
CA ASP A 232 3.94 23.31 -4.14
C ASP A 232 3.82 23.03 -5.64
N GLU A 233 4.57 22.07 -6.16
CA GLU A 233 4.51 21.62 -7.55
C GLU A 233 3.30 20.68 -7.77
N ALA A 234 3.02 19.82 -6.79
CA ALA A 234 1.99 18.78 -6.88
C ALA A 234 0.56 19.27 -6.60
N LYS A 235 0.38 20.32 -5.79
CA LYS A 235 -0.94 20.75 -5.28
C LYS A 235 -1.93 21.14 -6.36
N GLY A 236 -1.46 21.63 -7.51
CA GLY A 236 -2.30 21.94 -8.66
C GLY A 236 -3.06 20.71 -9.18
N ALA A 237 -2.38 19.57 -9.27
CA ALA A 237 -2.98 18.29 -9.67
C ALA A 237 -3.95 17.76 -8.62
N ALA A 238 -3.60 17.86 -7.33
CA ALA A 238 -4.49 17.45 -6.24
C ALA A 238 -5.79 18.27 -6.24
N LYS A 239 -5.68 19.59 -6.44
CA LYS A 239 -6.83 20.49 -6.52
C LYS A 239 -7.68 20.23 -7.77
N ASP A 240 -7.06 19.99 -8.91
CA ASP A 240 -7.77 19.64 -10.14
C ASP A 240 -8.59 18.35 -9.95
N ALA A 241 -7.96 17.28 -9.44
CA ALA A 241 -8.66 16.02 -9.13
C ALA A 241 -9.82 16.20 -8.15
N TRP A 242 -9.64 17.00 -7.10
CA TRP A 242 -10.70 17.30 -6.14
C TRP A 242 -11.95 17.88 -6.83
N HIS A 243 -11.77 18.78 -7.79
CA HIS A 243 -12.87 19.43 -8.52
C HIS A 243 -13.39 18.63 -9.71
N SER A 244 -12.64 17.67 -10.23
CA SER A 244 -13.00 16.89 -11.42
C SER A 244 -13.47 15.47 -11.14
N VAL A 245 -13.44 14.99 -9.90
CA VAL A 245 -13.81 13.60 -9.54
C VAL A 245 -15.15 13.17 -10.14
N GLU A 246 -16.19 13.99 -10.01
CA GLU A 246 -17.54 13.66 -10.52
C GLU A 246 -17.60 13.60 -12.05
N ARG A 247 -16.70 14.31 -12.76
CA ARG A 247 -16.57 14.24 -14.22
C ARG A 247 -15.67 13.08 -14.68
N ALA A 248 -14.77 12.64 -13.81
CA ALA A 248 -13.79 11.62 -14.09
C ALA A 248 -14.30 10.20 -13.84
N LEU A 249 -15.31 10.06 -12.97
CA LEU A 249 -15.98 8.80 -12.70
C LEU A 249 -17.16 8.60 -13.67
N PRO A 250 -17.13 7.56 -14.53
CA PRO A 250 -18.32 7.15 -15.26
C PRO A 250 -19.35 6.57 -14.28
N GLY A 251 -20.66 6.70 -14.57
CA GLY A 251 -21.76 6.31 -13.67
C GLY A 251 -21.91 4.81 -13.38
N ASP A 252 -20.93 3.98 -13.77
CA ASP A 252 -20.77 2.58 -13.38
C ASP A 252 -19.65 2.38 -12.33
N ALA A 253 -18.84 3.41 -12.06
CA ALA A 253 -17.75 3.40 -11.09
C ALA A 253 -18.21 3.75 -9.66
N ASP A 254 -19.33 4.45 -9.50
CA ASP A 254 -19.93 4.83 -8.21
C ASP A 254 -20.87 3.77 -7.63
N LYS A 255 -21.50 2.93 -8.45
CA LYS A 255 -22.46 1.86 -8.04
C LYS A 255 -23.24 2.22 -6.78
N ASP A 256 -23.86 3.39 -6.77
CA ASP A 256 -24.94 3.75 -5.86
C ASP A 256 -26.24 3.13 -6.41
N GLY A 257 -26.27 1.80 -6.42
CA GLY A 257 -27.52 1.07 -6.55
C GLY A 257 -28.43 1.42 -5.39
N ARG A 258 -29.39 2.32 -5.64
CA ARG A 258 -30.63 2.45 -4.86
C ARG A 258 -31.37 1.11 -4.78
#